data_AF-A0A3P6NVG4-F1
#
_entry.id   AF-A0A3P6NVG4-F1
#
_cell.length_a   1.000
_cell.length_b   1.000
_cell.length_c   1.000
_cell.angle_alpha   90.00
_cell.angle_beta   90.00
_cell.angle_gamma   90.00
#
_symmetry.space_group_name_H-M   'P 1'
#
loop_
_entity.id
_entity.type
_entity.pdbx_description
1 polymer ?
#
loop_
_entity_poly.entity_id
_entity_poly.type
_entity_poly.pdbx_seq_one_letter_code
_entity_poly.pdbx_strand_id
1 'polypeptide(L)'
;MKIDCRYYSVTINFKPTQQEQKMLKCLNQMDWADGLRHDGYAEVARKNHDNMIEMVKLIKLYTKEVANEETEKDMKTKDEVEVNKVGRMDPKRRLEDTAQSIMTENIINEMAGLINANAFQ
;
A
#
# COMPACT_ATOMS: atom_id res chain seq x y z
N MET A 1 35.39 10.45 10.54
CA MET A 1 35.54 9.16 11.27
C MET A 1 36.98 8.70 11.09
N LYS A 2 37.85 8.88 12.09
CA LYS A 2 39.26 8.46 12.03
C LYS A 2 39.30 6.94 12.21
N ILE A 3 39.57 6.21 11.13
CA ILE A 3 39.80 4.76 11.16
C ILE A 3 41.17 4.54 11.80
N ASP A 4 41.21 3.66 12.81
CA ASP A 4 42.39 3.39 13.65
C ASP A 4 43.57 2.83 12.84
N CYS A 5 44.82 3.08 13.27
CA CYS A 5 46.06 2.92 12.50
C CYS A 5 46.45 1.48 12.09
N ARG A 6 45.55 0.50 12.25
CA ARG A 6 45.77 -0.92 11.89
C ARG A 6 44.89 -1.40 10.73
N TYR A 7 43.91 -0.61 10.30
CA TYR A 7 43.00 -1.00 9.21
C TYR A 7 43.00 0.06 8.11
N TYR A 8 42.96 -0.41 6.87
CA TYR A 8 42.80 0.44 5.68
C TYR A 8 41.51 0.06 4.97
N SER A 9 40.83 1.03 4.38
CA SER A 9 39.68 0.78 3.52
C SER A 9 40.15 0.33 2.14
N VAL A 10 39.51 -0.71 1.61
CA VAL A 10 39.68 -1.15 0.22
C VAL A 10 38.37 -0.90 -0.51
N THR A 11 38.43 -0.24 -1.65
CA THR A 11 37.28 -0.06 -2.53
C THR A 11 37.03 -1.34 -3.32
N ILE A 12 35.84 -1.90 -3.18
CA ILE A 12 35.39 -3.09 -3.91
C ILE A 12 34.35 -2.65 -4.94
N ASN A 13 34.60 -2.95 -6.21
CA ASN A 13 33.68 -2.67 -7.31
C ASN A 13 33.10 -3.98 -7.86
N PHE A 14 31.81 -3.96 -8.19
CA PHE A 14 31.13 -5.07 -8.86
C PHE A 14 30.88 -4.72 -10.33
N LYS A 15 31.22 -5.63 -11.24
CA LYS A 15 30.97 -5.50 -12.69
C LYS A 15 30.15 -6.69 -13.16
N PRO A 16 28.81 -6.64 -13.07
CA PRO A 16 27.98 -7.72 -13.56
C PRO A 16 28.02 -7.77 -15.08
N THR A 17 28.08 -8.96 -15.63
CA THR A 17 27.88 -9.23 -17.06
C THR A 17 26.41 -9.05 -17.44
N GLN A 18 26.14 -8.83 -18.73
CA GLN A 18 24.76 -8.72 -19.22
C GLN A 18 23.93 -9.99 -18.94
N GLN A 19 24.56 -11.17 -18.97
CA GLN A 19 23.89 -12.44 -18.67
C GLN A 19 23.53 -12.55 -17.19
N GLU A 20 24.43 -12.17 -16.29
CA GLU A 20 24.15 -12.11 -14.84
C GLU A 20 23.03 -11.12 -14.53
N GLN A 21 23.04 -9.94 -15.16
CA GLN A 21 21.95 -8.97 -15.01
C GLN A 21 20.62 -9.54 -15.50
N LYS A 22 20.61 -10.25 -16.63
CA LYS A 22 19.42 -10.89 -17.18
C LYS A 22 18.90 -12.00 -16.27
N MET A 23 19.79 -12.86 -15.77
CA MET A 23 19.46 -13.93 -14.83
C MET A 23 18.90 -13.36 -13.52
N LEU A 24 19.55 -12.34 -12.95
CA LEU A 24 19.08 -11.68 -11.74
C LEU A 24 17.74 -10.98 -11.95
N LYS A 25 17.50 -10.42 -13.14
CA LYS A 25 16.19 -9.85 -13.50
C LYS A 25 15.10 -10.90 -13.51
N CYS A 26 15.37 -12.09 -14.04
CA CYS A 26 14.40 -13.19 -14.08
C CYS A 26 14.01 -13.71 -12.69
N LEU A 27 14.85 -13.52 -11.65
CA LEU A 27 14.51 -13.94 -10.29
C LEU A 27 13.31 -13.19 -9.70
N ASN A 28 13.12 -11.92 -10.07
CA ASN A 28 12.06 -11.05 -9.54
C ASN A 28 10.98 -10.74 -10.59
N GLN A 29 10.90 -11.52 -11.67
CA GLN A 29 9.81 -11.39 -12.63
C GLN A 29 8.58 -12.11 -12.07
N MET A 30 7.49 -11.36 -11.88
CA MET A 30 6.20 -11.98 -11.58
C MET A 30 5.80 -12.87 -12.76
N ASP A 31 5.18 -14.01 -12.46
CA ASP A 31 4.65 -14.86 -13.51
C ASP A 31 3.53 -14.09 -14.22
N TRP A 32 3.55 -14.10 -15.56
CA TRP A 32 2.50 -13.45 -16.33
C TRP A 32 1.15 -14.13 -16.09
N ALA A 33 1.16 -15.42 -15.73
CA ALA A 33 -0.02 -16.18 -15.35
C ALA A 33 -0.66 -15.69 -14.04
N ASP A 34 0.12 -15.10 -13.11
CA ASP A 34 -0.44 -14.56 -11.86
C ASP A 34 -1.42 -13.43 -12.11
N GLY A 35 -1.22 -12.63 -13.17
CA GLY A 35 -2.15 -11.55 -13.57
C GLY A 35 -3.44 -12.05 -14.24
N LEU A 36 -3.45 -13.28 -14.74
CA LEU A 36 -4.62 -13.94 -15.36
C LEU A 36 -5.38 -14.81 -14.36
N ARG A 37 -4.75 -15.13 -13.22
CA ARG A 37 -5.37 -15.90 -12.15
C ARG A 37 -6.48 -15.08 -11.51
N HIS A 38 -7.71 -15.50 -11.76
CA HIS A 38 -8.91 -14.88 -11.18
C HIS A 38 -9.26 -15.57 -9.86
N ASP A 39 -9.36 -14.79 -8.78
CA ASP A 39 -9.90 -15.28 -7.51
C ASP A 39 -11.37 -15.73 -7.68
N GLY A 40 -11.84 -16.66 -6.85
CA GLY A 40 -13.24 -17.05 -6.90
C GLY A 40 -14.16 -15.88 -6.57
N TYR A 41 -15.20 -15.64 -7.40
CA TYR A 41 -16.14 -14.53 -7.22
C TYR A 41 -16.72 -14.42 -5.79
N ALA A 42 -16.99 -15.54 -5.14
CA ALA A 42 -17.51 -15.57 -3.77
C ALA A 42 -16.50 -15.04 -2.74
N GLU A 43 -15.20 -15.32 -2.93
CA GLU A 43 -14.15 -14.83 -2.05
C GLU A 43 -13.93 -13.33 -2.25
N VAL A 44 -13.90 -12.86 -3.50
CA VAL A 44 -13.80 -11.43 -3.85
C VAL A 44 -14.98 -10.66 -3.26
N ALA A 45 -16.20 -11.18 -3.38
CA ALA A 45 -17.39 -10.57 -2.78
C ALA A 45 -17.30 -10.48 -1.25
N ARG A 46 -16.79 -11.52 -0.59
CA ARG A 46 -16.55 -11.51 0.87
C ARG A 46 -15.49 -10.47 1.25
N LYS A 47 -14.33 -10.45 0.57
CA LYS A 47 -13.25 -9.48 0.81
C LYS A 47 -13.77 -8.04 0.65
N ASN A 48 -14.53 -7.77 -0.42
CA ASN A 48 -15.15 -6.47 -0.64
C ASN A 48 -16.12 -6.07 0.48
N HIS A 49 -16.93 -7.01 0.96
CA HIS A 49 -17.85 -6.76 2.06
C HIS A 49 -17.10 -6.41 3.36
N ASP A 50 -16.09 -7.19 3.72
CA ASP A 50 -15.28 -6.97 4.91
C ASP A 50 -14.54 -5.62 4.85
N ASN A 51 -13.96 -5.31 3.68
CA ASN A 51 -13.29 -4.04 3.42
C ASN A 51 -14.25 -2.85 3.51
N MET A 52 -15.48 -2.97 3.00
CA MET A 52 -16.51 -1.94 3.14
C MET A 52 -16.93 -1.73 4.60
N ILE A 53 -17.04 -2.80 5.40
CA ILE A 53 -17.31 -2.71 6.83
C ILE A 53 -16.20 -1.93 7.55
N GLU A 54 -14.93 -2.21 7.24
CA GLU A 54 -13.80 -1.45 7.78
C GLU A 54 -13.86 0.02 7.36
N MET A 55 -14.14 0.28 6.08
CA MET A 55 -14.28 1.63 5.55
C MET A 55 -15.36 2.44 6.28
N VAL A 56 -16.52 1.84 6.59
CA VAL A 56 -17.57 2.51 7.39
C VAL A 56 -17.08 2.83 8.81
N LYS A 57 -16.29 1.96 9.43
CA LYS A 57 -15.71 2.23 10.76
C LYS A 57 -14.74 3.41 10.70
N LEU A 58 -13.89 3.47 9.67
CA LEU A 58 -12.96 4.57 9.45
C LEU A 58 -13.68 5.89 9.18
N ILE A 59 -14.76 5.88 8.39
CA ILE A 59 -15.59 7.06 8.14
C ILE A 59 -16.18 7.59 9.45
N LYS A 60 -16.73 6.72 10.32
CA LYS A 60 -17.24 7.13 11.64
C LYS A 60 -16.16 7.73 12.53
N LEU A 61 -14.95 7.15 12.51
CA LEU A 61 -13.80 7.67 13.26
C LEU A 61 -13.40 9.06 12.73
N TYR A 62 -13.31 9.21 11.40
CA TYR A 62 -13.01 10.48 10.75
C TYR A 62 -14.05 11.55 11.06
N THR A 63 -15.34 11.25 11.00
CA THR A 63 -16.42 12.19 11.38
C THR A 63 -16.28 12.64 12.84
N LYS A 64 -15.93 11.71 13.75
CA LYS A 64 -15.70 12.04 15.15
C LYS A 64 -14.48 12.94 15.34
N GLU A 65 -13.39 12.67 14.63
CA GLU A 65 -12.20 13.52 14.68
C GLU A 65 -12.47 14.92 14.13
N VAL A 66 -13.15 15.05 13.00
CA VAL A 66 -13.52 16.35 12.43
C VAL A 66 -14.40 17.15 13.39
N ALA A 67 -15.39 16.51 14.02
CA ALA A 67 -16.24 17.16 15.02
C ALA A 67 -15.43 17.63 16.25
N ASN A 68 -14.51 16.80 16.74
CA ASN A 68 -13.63 17.18 17.84
C ASN A 68 -12.69 18.34 17.46
N GLU A 69 -12.12 18.32 16.25
CA GLU A 69 -11.27 19.39 15.74
C GLU A 69 -12.03 20.72 15.63
N GLU A 70 -13.30 20.72 15.22
CA GLU A 70 -14.14 21.92 15.21
C GLU A 70 -14.33 22.48 16.62
N THR A 71 -14.60 21.63 17.62
CA THR A 71 -14.74 22.09 19.02
C THR A 71 -13.42 22.53 19.67
N GLU A 72 -12.28 21.94 19.29
CA GLU A 72 -10.97 22.24 19.86
C GLU A 72 -10.29 23.45 19.20
N LYS A 73 -10.68 23.81 17.96
CA LYS A 73 -10.19 25.02 17.26
C LYS A 73 -10.51 26.31 17.99
N ASP A 74 -11.58 26.35 18.78
CA ASP A 74 -11.93 27.51 19.59
C ASP A 74 -11.05 27.66 20.85
N MET A 75 -10.27 26.62 21.22
CA MET A 75 -9.50 26.57 22.47
C MET A 75 -8.00 26.34 22.32
N LYS A 76 -7.49 25.78 21.21
CA LYS A 76 -6.07 25.40 21.05
C LYS A 76 -5.40 26.02 19.82
N THR A 77 -4.09 26.26 19.94
CA THR A 77 -3.24 26.77 18.85
C THR A 77 -2.88 25.63 17.90
N LYS A 78 -2.76 25.91 16.59
CA LYS A 78 -2.54 24.89 15.53
C LYS A 78 -1.36 23.93 15.80
N ASP A 79 -0.25 24.45 16.31
CA ASP A 79 0.95 23.66 16.60
C ASP A 79 0.70 22.60 17.70
N GLU A 80 -0.15 22.92 18.68
CA GLU A 80 -0.51 22.01 19.78
C GLU A 80 -1.44 20.88 19.32
N VAL A 81 -2.27 21.15 18.30
CA VAL A 81 -3.10 20.15 17.63
C VAL A 81 -2.25 19.18 16.83
N GLU A 82 -1.23 19.70 16.14
CA GLU A 82 -0.35 18.89 15.29
C GLU A 82 0.56 17.96 16.10
N VAL A 83 1.07 18.43 17.25
CA VAL A 83 1.81 17.58 18.21
C VAL A 83 0.92 16.49 18.82
N ASN A 84 -0.35 16.78 19.12
CA ASN A 84 -1.29 15.80 19.67
C ASN A 84 -1.69 14.71 18.66
N LYS A 85 -1.56 14.96 17.35
CA LYS A 85 -1.83 13.98 16.30
C LYS A 85 -0.70 12.96 16.14
N VAL A 86 0.51 13.27 16.58
CA VAL A 86 1.66 12.37 16.48
C VAL A 86 1.41 11.11 17.31
N GLY A 87 1.50 9.94 16.68
CA GLY A 87 1.33 8.63 17.33
C GLY A 87 -0.12 8.11 17.37
N ARG A 88 -1.11 8.89 16.88
CA ARG A 88 -2.48 8.42 16.63
C ARG A 88 -2.64 8.01 15.17
N MET A 89 -3.54 7.06 14.90
CA MET A 89 -3.89 6.71 13.51
C MET A 89 -4.54 7.92 12.85
N ASP A 90 -4.06 8.33 11.67
CA ASP A 90 -4.75 9.31 10.82
C ASP A 90 -5.84 8.59 10.01
N PRO A 91 -7.13 8.72 10.38
CA PRO A 91 -8.21 8.01 9.70
C PRO A 91 -8.43 8.53 8.29
N LYS A 92 -8.07 9.78 7.95
CA LYS A 92 -8.18 10.30 6.59
C LYS A 92 -7.21 9.55 5.68
N ARG A 93 -5.93 9.50 6.07
CA ARG A 93 -4.92 8.78 5.30
C ARG A 93 -5.25 7.29 5.18
N ARG A 94 -5.68 6.65 6.28
CA ARG A 94 -6.07 5.24 6.26
C ARG A 94 -7.28 4.98 5.36
N LEU A 95 -8.24 5.91 5.29
CA LEU A 95 -9.39 5.82 4.40
C LEU A 95 -8.97 5.89 2.93
N GLU A 96 -8.08 6.83 2.58
CA GLU A 96 -7.51 6.97 1.24
C GLU A 96 -6.76 5.70 0.80
N ASP A 97 -5.88 5.16 1.67
CA ASP A 97 -5.14 3.93 1.40
C ASP A 97 -6.08 2.73 1.18
N THR A 98 -7.12 2.61 2.01
CA THR A 98 -8.09 1.52 1.93
C THR A 98 -8.94 1.61 0.66
N ALA A 99 -9.40 2.81 0.31
CA ALA A 99 -10.15 3.04 -0.93
C ALA A 99 -9.31 2.70 -2.17
N GLN A 100 -8.02 3.09 -2.17
CA GLN A 100 -7.11 2.80 -3.27
C GLN A 100 -6.88 1.29 -3.44
N SER A 101 -6.71 0.54 -2.33
CA SER A 101 -6.55 -0.92 -2.38
C SER A 101 -7.78 -1.59 -2.98
N ILE A 102 -8.98 -1.29 -2.45
CA ILE A 102 -10.25 -1.87 -2.91
C ILE A 102 -10.47 -1.60 -4.40
N MET A 103 -10.22 -0.37 -4.84
CA MET A 103 -10.40 -0.01 -6.25
C MET A 103 -9.42 -0.75 -7.15
N THR A 104 -8.15 -0.85 -6.74
CA THR A 104 -7.11 -1.55 -7.51
C THR A 104 -7.42 -3.03 -7.63
N GLU A 105 -7.80 -3.69 -6.53
CA GLU A 105 -8.15 -5.11 -6.51
C GLU A 105 -9.38 -5.40 -7.39
N ASN A 106 -10.42 -4.59 -7.29
CA ASN A 106 -11.63 -4.80 -8.09
C ASN A 106 -11.40 -4.57 -9.58
N ILE A 107 -10.65 -3.53 -9.96
CA ILE A 107 -10.31 -3.27 -11.36
C ILE A 107 -9.50 -4.45 -11.95
N ILE A 108 -8.50 -4.96 -11.22
CA ILE A 108 -7.70 -6.11 -11.66
C ILE A 108 -8.60 -7.35 -11.81
N ASN A 109 -9.48 -7.62 -10.85
CA ASN A 109 -10.39 -8.77 -10.91
C ASN A 109 -11.35 -8.70 -12.10
N GLU A 110 -11.96 -7.54 -12.35
CA GLU A 110 -12.85 -7.32 -13.49
C GLU A 110 -12.11 -7.47 -14.83
N MET A 111 -10.94 -6.86 -14.96
CA MET A 111 -10.11 -6.99 -16.17
C MET A 111 -9.67 -8.44 -16.41
N ALA A 112 -9.23 -9.16 -15.37
CA ALA A 112 -8.87 -10.57 -15.48
C ALA A 112 -10.06 -11.42 -15.93
N GLY A 113 -11.26 -11.16 -15.39
CA GLY A 113 -12.50 -11.83 -15.81
C GLY A 113 -12.83 -11.56 -17.28
N LEU A 114 -12.74 -10.30 -17.73
CA LEU A 114 -12.98 -9.90 -19.12
C LEU A 114 -11.96 -10.52 -20.09
N ILE A 115 -10.68 -10.52 -19.73
CA ILE A 115 -9.62 -11.12 -20.55
C ILE A 115 -9.85 -12.63 -20.65
N ASN A 116 -10.10 -13.30 -19.52
CA ASN A 116 -10.35 -14.74 -19.51
C ASN A 116 -11.55 -15.12 -20.37
N ALA A 117 -12.64 -14.33 -20.30
CA ALA A 117 -13.84 -14.57 -21.10
C ALA A 117 -13.60 -14.40 -22.61
N ASN A 118 -12.79 -13.44 -23.05
CA ASN A 118 -12.55 -13.19 -24.48
C ASN A 118 -11.38 -14.01 -25.07
N ALA A 119 -10.36 -14.31 -24.27
CA ALA A 119 -9.13 -14.96 -24.73
C ALA A 119 -9.22 -16.49 -24.72
N PHE A 120 -10.01 -17.07 -23.80
CA PHE A 120 -10.12 -18.52 -23.60
C PHE A 120 -11.53 -19.07 -23.89
N GLN A 121 -12.37 -18.29 -24.58
CA GLN A 121 -13.63 -18.78 -25.19
C GLN A 121 -13.37 -19.59 -26.45
#